data_AF-A0A330HK43-F1
#
_entry.id   AF-A0A330HK43-F1
#
_cell.length_a   1.000
_cell.length_b   1.000
_cell.length_c   1.000
_cell.angle_alpha   90.00
_cell.angle_beta   90.00
_cell.angle_gamma   90.00
#
_symmetry.space_group_name_H-M   'P 1'
#
loop_
_entity.id
_entity.type
_entity.pdbx_description
1 polymer ?
#
loop_
_entity_poly.entity_id
_entity_poly.type
_entity_poly.pdbx_seq_one_letter_code
_entity_poly.pdbx_strand_id
1 'polypeptide(L)'
;MPYEYSAQNHDWDLTLNAAGDLIKIGLAMDKRPKTGNLSMGFSFFTGGMVLSFAAIESFSASVAFLMQSDSRFEGFDYQQYRQGRRFWDKMQLLMSAAGIQIDKRQGMFRDIGQMQQWRNLVTHSSPYEIEPTEIQDTVKAPLKLHQKTRHLDYSRMADPENATRFYNTAAGYIEMVKRRTGLEPYASASYKALE
;
A
#
# COMPACT_ATOMS: atom_id res chain seq x y z
N MET A 1 -20.91 -16.75 25.79
CA MET A 1 -21.37 -15.46 25.22
C MET A 1 -20.49 -15.17 24.01
N PRO A 2 -21.05 -14.96 22.81
CA PRO A 2 -20.27 -14.60 21.63
C PRO A 2 -19.76 -13.14 21.76
N TYR A 3 -18.55 -12.88 21.28
CA TYR A 3 -17.93 -11.56 21.25
C TYR A 3 -17.59 -11.20 19.79
N GLU A 4 -17.82 -9.95 19.42
CA GLU A 4 -17.32 -9.35 18.19
C GLU A 4 -15.91 -8.78 18.46
N TYR A 5 -14.93 -9.25 17.69
CA TYR A 5 -13.57 -8.72 17.69
C TYR A 5 -13.44 -7.65 16.60
N SER A 6 -12.81 -6.52 16.93
CA SER A 6 -12.49 -5.46 15.98
C SER A 6 -11.03 -5.03 16.16
N ALA A 7 -10.25 -5.04 15.09
CA ALA A 7 -8.91 -4.44 15.02
C ALA A 7 -8.84 -3.51 13.81
N GLN A 8 -9.65 -2.45 13.86
CA GLN A 8 -9.82 -1.53 12.74
C GLN A 8 -8.76 -0.41 12.70
N ASN A 9 -8.02 -0.19 13.80
CA ASN A 9 -6.79 0.59 13.77
C ASN A 9 -5.59 -0.37 13.69
N HIS A 10 -4.89 -0.32 12.57
CA HIS A 10 -3.78 -1.20 12.25
C HIS A 10 -2.42 -0.62 12.70
N ASP A 11 -1.43 -1.47 12.93
CA ASP A 11 -0.02 -1.11 13.23
C ASP A 11 0.72 -0.57 11.97
N TRP A 12 0.20 0.52 11.40
CA TRP A 12 0.82 1.18 10.24
C TRP A 12 2.20 1.75 10.56
N ASP A 13 2.45 2.12 11.82
CA ASP A 13 3.70 2.67 12.33
C ASP A 13 4.79 1.59 12.43
N LEU A 14 4.47 0.42 12.97
CA LEU A 14 5.36 -0.75 12.95
C LEU A 14 5.66 -1.17 11.51
N THR A 15 4.64 -1.14 10.64
CA THR A 15 4.80 -1.44 9.21
C THR A 15 5.76 -0.47 8.53
N LEU A 16 5.63 0.84 8.78
CA LEU A 16 6.52 1.85 8.23
C LEU A 16 7.93 1.74 8.81
N ASN A 17 8.08 1.48 10.11
CA ASN A 17 9.38 1.27 10.74
C ASN A 17 10.11 0.07 10.14
N ALA A 18 9.43 -1.07 10.00
CA ALA A 18 9.98 -2.27 9.35
C ALA A 18 10.38 -1.98 7.89
N ALA A 19 9.59 -1.18 7.16
CA ALA A 19 9.96 -0.72 5.82
C ALA A 19 11.29 0.05 5.83
N GLY A 20 11.44 1.00 6.74
CA GLY A 20 12.65 1.80 6.89
C GLY A 20 13.87 0.96 7.24
N ASP A 21 13.73 -0.02 8.13
CA ASP A 21 14.84 -0.89 8.54
C ASP A 21 15.29 -1.82 7.41
N LEU A 22 14.35 -2.40 6.64
CA LEU A 22 14.68 -3.14 5.43
C LEU A 22 15.44 -2.27 4.44
N ILE A 23 15.01 -1.04 4.20
CA ILE A 23 15.68 -0.13 3.25
C ILE A 23 17.10 0.20 3.73
N LYS A 24 17.29 0.52 5.02
CA LYS A 24 18.62 0.76 5.60
C LYS A 24 19.55 -0.44 5.43
N ILE A 25 19.07 -1.65 5.72
CA ILE A 25 19.86 -2.88 5.53
C ILE A 25 20.16 -3.07 4.04
N GLY A 26 19.17 -2.84 3.16
CA GLY A 26 19.33 -2.89 1.71
C GLY A 26 20.43 -1.97 1.21
N LEU A 27 20.49 -0.73 1.68
CA LEU A 27 21.54 0.24 1.34
C LEU A 27 22.93 -0.22 1.79
N ALA A 28 23.04 -0.90 2.93
CA ALA A 28 24.31 -1.47 3.39
C ALA A 28 24.72 -2.69 2.55
N MET A 29 23.75 -3.52 2.17
CA MET A 29 23.96 -4.74 1.39
C MET A 29 24.28 -4.45 -0.07
N ASP A 30 23.68 -3.42 -0.66
CA ASP A 30 23.89 -3.03 -2.06
C ASP A 30 25.35 -2.61 -2.36
N LYS A 31 26.08 -2.15 -1.34
CA LYS A 31 27.51 -1.81 -1.44
C LYS A 31 28.42 -3.03 -1.53
N ARG A 32 27.91 -4.24 -1.27
CA ARG A 32 28.70 -5.48 -1.30
C ARG A 32 28.82 -6.02 -2.73
N PRO A 33 29.84 -6.85 -3.02
CA PRO A 33 29.94 -7.54 -4.31
C PRO A 33 28.64 -8.27 -4.66
N LYS A 34 28.21 -8.14 -5.92
CA LYS A 34 26.97 -8.74 -6.41
C LYS A 34 27.06 -10.27 -6.39
N THR A 35 25.91 -10.92 -6.20
CA THR A 35 25.77 -12.36 -6.45
C THR A 35 25.08 -12.54 -7.81
N GLY A 36 25.84 -12.88 -8.84
CA GLY A 36 25.35 -12.90 -10.21
C GLY A 36 24.99 -11.48 -10.71
N ASN A 37 23.82 -11.33 -11.35
CA ASN A 37 23.37 -10.05 -11.91
C ASN A 37 22.52 -9.20 -10.94
N LEU A 38 22.18 -9.73 -9.76
CA LEU A 38 21.27 -9.07 -8.82
C LEU A 38 22.04 -8.36 -7.70
N SER A 39 21.53 -7.19 -7.32
CA SER A 39 21.98 -6.50 -6.11
C SER A 39 21.74 -7.38 -4.88
N MET A 40 22.70 -7.38 -3.95
CA MET A 40 22.53 -8.00 -2.63
C MET A 40 21.49 -7.26 -1.76
N GLY A 41 21.13 -6.03 -2.12
CA GLY A 41 20.06 -5.25 -1.51
C GLY A 41 18.67 -5.55 -2.09
N PHE A 42 18.56 -6.28 -3.20
CA PHE A 42 17.31 -6.45 -3.95
C PHE A 42 16.11 -6.89 -3.11
N SER A 43 16.27 -7.97 -2.33
CA SER A 43 15.18 -8.49 -1.50
C SER A 43 14.78 -7.53 -0.38
N PHE A 44 15.74 -6.79 0.16
CA PHE A 44 15.50 -5.76 1.17
C PHE A 44 14.75 -4.57 0.58
N PHE A 45 15.14 -4.09 -0.61
CA PHE A 45 14.42 -3.02 -1.31
C PHE A 45 13.01 -3.45 -1.67
N THR A 46 12.83 -4.67 -2.18
CA THR A 46 11.51 -5.21 -2.49
C THR A 46 10.62 -5.24 -1.26
N GLY A 47 11.09 -5.81 -0.14
CA GLY A 47 10.33 -5.85 1.12
C GLY A 47 10.02 -4.45 1.65
N GLY A 48 11.01 -3.55 1.68
CA GLY A 48 10.84 -2.18 2.16
C GLY A 48 9.85 -1.36 1.32
N MET A 49 9.88 -1.52 0.00
CA MET A 49 8.94 -0.86 -0.91
C MET A 49 7.51 -1.39 -0.75
N VAL A 50 7.33 -2.71 -0.62
CA VAL A 50 6.02 -3.32 -0.36
C VAL A 50 5.45 -2.81 0.97
N LEU A 51 6.25 -2.83 2.04
CA LEU A 51 5.80 -2.37 3.36
C LEU A 51 5.52 -0.86 3.38
N SER A 52 6.27 -0.05 2.63
CA SER A 52 6.00 1.40 2.51
C SER A 52 4.61 1.65 1.91
N PHE A 53 4.21 0.90 0.88
CA PHE A 53 2.87 1.01 0.32
C PHE A 53 1.79 0.44 1.26
N ALA A 54 2.07 -0.69 1.91
CA ALA A 54 1.17 -1.28 2.90
C ALA A 54 0.90 -0.33 4.08
N ALA A 55 1.90 0.46 4.51
CA ALA A 55 1.72 1.49 5.53
C ALA A 55 0.73 2.58 5.10
N ILE A 56 0.76 3.00 3.82
CA ILE A 56 -0.25 3.94 3.27
C ILE A 56 -1.65 3.33 3.34
N GLU A 57 -1.81 2.08 2.89
CA GLU A 57 -3.12 1.39 2.89
C GLU A 57 -3.66 1.23 4.33
N SER A 58 -2.80 0.75 5.23
CA SER A 58 -3.08 0.50 6.65
C SER A 58 -3.45 1.78 7.41
N PHE A 59 -2.65 2.84 7.24
CA PHE A 59 -2.92 4.14 7.86
C PHE A 59 -4.23 4.74 7.34
N SER A 60 -4.48 4.67 6.03
CA SER A 60 -5.70 5.19 5.42
C SER A 60 -6.95 4.48 5.93
N ALA A 61 -6.90 3.16 6.09
CA ALA A 61 -8.00 2.38 6.67
C ALA A 61 -8.29 2.80 8.12
N SER A 62 -7.24 3.01 8.91
CA SER A 62 -7.36 3.44 10.31
C SER A 62 -7.93 4.87 10.41
N VAL A 63 -7.51 5.79 9.54
CA VAL A 63 -8.08 7.14 9.45
C VAL A 63 -9.56 7.09 9.05
N ALA A 64 -9.93 6.29 8.04
CA ALA A 64 -11.33 6.12 7.64
C ALA A 64 -12.20 5.61 8.81
N PHE A 65 -11.68 4.65 9.58
CA PHE A 65 -12.38 4.13 10.74
C PHE A 65 -12.63 5.22 11.80
N LEU A 66 -11.60 6.02 12.12
CA LEU A 66 -11.75 7.12 13.07
C LEU A 66 -12.71 8.21 12.57
N MET A 67 -12.66 8.56 11.28
CA MET A 67 -13.56 9.55 10.66
C MET A 67 -15.04 9.19 10.87
N GLN A 68 -15.41 7.90 10.86
CA GLN A 68 -16.80 7.47 11.10
C GLN A 68 -17.33 7.92 12.46
N SER A 69 -16.45 8.01 13.46
CA SER A 69 -16.80 8.32 14.85
C SER A 69 -16.53 9.77 15.27
N ASP A 70 -16.02 10.61 14.35
CA ASP A 70 -15.59 11.97 14.66
C ASP A 70 -16.53 12.99 14.01
N SER A 71 -17.11 13.88 14.83
CA SER A 71 -18.13 14.85 14.39
C SER A 71 -17.63 15.86 13.36
N ARG A 72 -16.30 16.01 13.18
CA ARG A 72 -15.73 16.85 12.12
C ARG A 72 -15.93 16.24 10.73
N PHE A 73 -16.30 14.96 10.65
CA PHE A 73 -16.43 14.19 9.41
C PHE A 73 -17.79 13.50 9.28
N GLU A 74 -18.88 14.08 9.83
CA GLU A 74 -20.24 13.49 9.81
C GLU A 74 -20.74 13.05 8.43
N GLY A 75 -20.25 13.66 7.34
CA GLY A 75 -20.58 13.29 5.97
C GLY A 75 -19.77 12.12 5.39
N PHE A 76 -18.85 11.52 6.14
CA PHE A 76 -18.00 10.44 5.65
C PHE A 76 -18.69 9.07 5.69
N ASP A 77 -18.94 8.49 4.51
CA ASP A 77 -19.52 7.15 4.39
C ASP A 77 -18.45 6.05 4.53
N TYR A 78 -18.26 5.57 5.75
CA TYR A 78 -17.34 4.47 6.03
C TYR A 78 -17.77 3.15 5.39
N GLN A 79 -19.08 2.89 5.22
CA GLN A 79 -19.53 1.65 4.58
C GLN A 79 -19.16 1.64 3.10
N GLN A 80 -19.34 2.77 2.42
CA GLN A 80 -18.88 2.95 1.04
C GLN A 80 -17.35 2.77 0.94
N TYR A 81 -16.59 3.36 1.86
CA TYR A 81 -15.14 3.18 1.92
C TYR A 81 -14.75 1.70 2.09
N ARG A 82 -15.40 0.99 3.01
CA ARG A 82 -15.13 -0.42 3.31
C ARG A 82 -15.44 -1.33 2.12
N GLN A 83 -16.57 -1.10 1.45
CA GLN A 83 -17.03 -1.90 0.30
C GLN A 83 -16.27 -1.61 -1.00
N GLY A 84 -15.59 -0.45 -1.08
CA GLY A 84 -14.75 -0.11 -2.22
C GLY A 84 -13.71 -1.20 -2.50
N ARG A 85 -13.50 -1.54 -3.78
CA ARG A 85 -12.49 -2.53 -4.19
C ARG A 85 -11.20 -1.91 -4.70
N ARG A 86 -11.28 -0.70 -5.25
CA ARG A 86 -10.15 -0.02 -5.88
C ARG A 86 -9.50 0.95 -4.90
N PHE A 87 -8.18 0.88 -4.80
CA PHE A 87 -7.37 1.77 -3.98
C PHE A 87 -7.74 3.25 -4.18
N TRP A 88 -7.76 3.71 -5.43
CA TRP A 88 -8.00 5.13 -5.71
C TRP A 88 -9.42 5.60 -5.40
N ASP A 89 -10.43 4.73 -5.46
CA ASP A 89 -11.80 5.10 -5.10
C ASP A 89 -11.89 5.33 -3.59
N LYS A 90 -11.26 4.45 -2.80
CA LYS A 90 -11.12 4.62 -1.34
C LYS A 90 -10.34 5.90 -0.99
N MET A 91 -9.23 6.13 -1.67
CA MET A 91 -8.43 7.34 -1.46
C MET A 91 -9.22 8.60 -1.81
N GLN A 92 -10.01 8.59 -2.88
CA GLN A 92 -10.83 9.73 -3.26
C GLN A 92 -11.85 10.08 -2.17
N LEU A 93 -12.54 9.08 -1.60
CA LEU A 93 -13.48 9.29 -0.50
C LEU A 93 -12.79 9.90 0.73
N LEU A 94 -11.70 9.30 1.17
CA LEU A 94 -10.98 9.76 2.36
C LEU A 94 -10.35 11.14 2.17
N MET A 95 -9.67 11.37 1.03
CA MET A 95 -9.04 12.66 0.74
C MET A 95 -10.09 13.77 0.58
N SER A 96 -11.23 13.48 -0.05
CA SER A 96 -12.33 14.44 -0.15
C SER A 96 -12.87 14.83 1.23
N ALA A 97 -13.06 13.86 2.14
CA ALA A 97 -13.48 14.15 3.51
C ALA A 97 -12.43 14.94 4.29
N ALA A 98 -11.14 14.71 4.04
CA ALA A 98 -10.04 15.50 4.58
C ALA A 98 -9.86 16.88 3.89
N GLY A 99 -10.63 17.21 2.86
CA GLY A 99 -10.46 18.42 2.06
C GLY A 99 -9.07 18.49 1.39
N ILE A 100 -8.56 17.35 0.91
CA ILE A 100 -7.31 17.20 0.17
C ILE A 100 -7.66 16.88 -1.29
N GLN A 101 -7.10 17.65 -2.22
CA GLN A 101 -7.25 17.37 -3.65
C GLN A 101 -6.19 16.37 -4.11
N ILE A 102 -6.64 15.28 -4.75
CA ILE A 102 -5.73 14.31 -5.37
C ILE A 102 -5.37 14.80 -6.77
N ASP A 103 -4.08 14.99 -7.03
CA ASP A 103 -3.53 15.18 -8.37
C ASP A 103 -2.56 14.05 -8.73
N LYS A 104 -3.04 13.07 -9.49
CA LYS A 104 -2.24 11.89 -9.88
C LYS A 104 -1.17 12.19 -10.93
N ARG A 105 -1.12 13.41 -11.48
CA ARG A 105 -0.16 13.77 -12.55
C ARG A 105 1.18 14.22 -12.02
N GLN A 106 1.24 14.67 -10.76
CA GLN A 106 2.46 15.23 -10.17
C GLN A 106 2.53 15.01 -8.65
N GLY A 107 3.73 15.27 -8.11
CA GLY A 107 4.00 15.21 -6.68
C GLY A 107 3.72 13.84 -6.04
N MET A 108 3.34 13.89 -4.76
CA MET A 108 3.18 12.70 -3.92
C MET A 108 2.15 11.71 -4.46
N PHE A 109 1.02 12.17 -5.00
CA PHE A 109 -0.03 11.27 -5.50
C PHE A 109 0.36 10.58 -6.81
N ARG A 110 1.16 11.21 -7.66
CA ARG A 110 1.80 10.53 -8.79
C ARG A 110 2.71 9.41 -8.30
N ASP A 111 3.53 9.69 -7.29
CA ASP A 111 4.47 8.73 -6.75
C ASP A 111 3.73 7.56 -6.07
N ILE A 112 2.65 7.81 -5.32
CA ILE A 112 1.75 6.77 -4.79
C ILE A 112 1.15 5.92 -5.92
N GLY A 113 0.81 6.53 -7.05
CA GLY A 113 0.36 5.80 -8.24
C GLY A 113 1.42 4.85 -8.79
N GLN A 114 2.67 5.29 -8.82
CA GLN A 114 3.80 4.42 -9.18
C GLN A 114 4.01 3.31 -8.16
N MET A 115 3.85 3.60 -6.85
CA MET A 115 3.92 2.59 -5.80
C MET A 115 2.88 1.50 -5.97
N GLN A 116 1.63 1.89 -6.25
CA GLN A 116 0.54 0.95 -6.52
C GLN A 116 0.82 0.10 -7.76
N GLN A 117 1.25 0.73 -8.86
CA GLN A 117 1.57 0.03 -10.10
C GLN A 117 2.70 -0.98 -9.87
N TRP A 118 3.78 -0.57 -9.21
CA TRP A 118 4.90 -1.44 -8.89
C TRP A 118 4.48 -2.59 -7.98
N ARG A 119 3.69 -2.33 -6.92
CA ARG A 119 3.19 -3.36 -6.01
C ARG A 119 2.37 -4.42 -6.75
N ASN A 120 1.54 -4.00 -7.70
CA ASN A 120 0.76 -4.91 -8.55
C ASN A 120 1.64 -5.75 -9.51
N LEU A 121 2.89 -5.37 -9.78
CA LEU A 121 3.83 -6.20 -10.53
C LEU A 121 4.54 -7.23 -9.65
N VAL A 122 4.78 -6.90 -8.38
CA VAL A 122 5.43 -7.78 -7.39
C VAL A 122 4.48 -8.90 -6.97
N THR A 123 3.22 -8.57 -6.67
CA THR A 123 2.19 -9.56 -6.40
C THR A 123 1.63 -10.03 -7.74
N HIS A 124 2.01 -11.21 -8.22
CA HIS A 124 1.40 -11.86 -9.40
C HIS A 124 -0.13 -11.98 -9.34
N SER A 125 -0.71 -11.63 -8.18
CA SER A 125 -2.11 -11.56 -7.85
C SER A 125 -2.47 -10.12 -7.52
N SER A 126 -3.43 -9.55 -8.25
CA SER A 126 -4.32 -8.56 -7.65
C SER A 126 -5.09 -9.33 -6.56
N PRO A 127 -4.94 -9.02 -5.25
CA PRO A 127 -5.66 -9.74 -4.20
C PRO A 127 -7.19 -9.61 -4.32
N TYR A 128 -7.67 -8.80 -5.27
CA TYR A 128 -9.09 -8.57 -5.55
C TYR A 128 -9.55 -9.08 -6.93
N GLU A 129 -8.66 -9.62 -7.76
CA GLU A 129 -9.00 -10.21 -9.07
C GLU A 129 -8.31 -11.57 -9.23
N ILE A 130 -9.01 -12.63 -8.82
CA ILE A 130 -8.79 -13.97 -9.35
C ILE A 130 -10.02 -14.26 -10.22
N GLU A 131 -10.02 -13.74 -11.44
CA GLU A 131 -11.04 -14.12 -12.42
C GLU A 131 -10.60 -15.40 -13.14
N PRO A 132 -11.45 -16.45 -13.18
CA PRO A 132 -11.27 -17.55 -14.10
C PRO A 132 -11.18 -17.00 -15.53
N THR A 133 -10.00 -17.09 -16.14
CA THR A 133 -9.82 -16.65 -17.53
C THR A 133 -10.20 -17.79 -18.46
N GLU A 134 -11.23 -17.59 -19.26
CA GLU A 134 -11.65 -18.55 -20.28
C GLU A 134 -10.62 -18.56 -21.42
N ILE A 135 -9.97 -19.71 -21.63
CA ILE A 135 -8.96 -19.89 -22.67
C ILE A 135 -9.63 -20.51 -23.89
N GLN A 136 -9.87 -19.70 -24.92
CA GLN A 136 -10.48 -20.17 -26.18
C GLN A 136 -9.54 -21.03 -27.05
N ASP A 137 -8.22 -20.94 -26.84
CA ASP A 137 -7.21 -21.69 -27.61
C ASP A 137 -6.06 -22.10 -26.68
N THR A 138 -5.99 -23.39 -26.33
CA THR A 138 -4.98 -23.95 -25.41
C THR A 138 -3.58 -24.04 -26.02
N VAL A 139 -3.42 -23.78 -27.32
CA VAL A 139 -2.12 -23.85 -28.02
C VAL A 139 -1.49 -22.46 -28.14
N LYS A 140 -2.27 -21.41 -28.44
CA LYS A 140 -1.74 -20.04 -28.61
C LYS A 140 -1.90 -19.13 -27.40
N ALA A 141 -2.94 -19.33 -26.58
CA ALA A 141 -3.18 -18.46 -25.43
C ALA A 141 -2.11 -18.54 -24.32
N PRO A 142 -1.51 -19.71 -24.01
CA PRO A 142 -0.46 -19.79 -22.98
C PRO A 142 0.76 -18.91 -23.30
N LEU A 143 1.08 -18.71 -24.59
CA LEU A 143 2.18 -17.83 -25.03
C LEU A 143 1.91 -16.35 -24.75
N LYS A 144 0.65 -15.91 -24.74
CA LYS A 144 0.25 -14.55 -24.35
C LYS A 144 0.16 -14.38 -22.83
N LEU A 145 -0.34 -15.39 -22.13
CA LEU A 145 -0.48 -15.39 -20.67
C LEU A 145 0.86 -15.45 -19.94
N HIS A 146 1.87 -16.08 -20.55
CA HIS A 146 3.24 -16.16 -20.04
C HIS A 146 4.23 -15.29 -20.82
N GLN A 147 3.78 -14.15 -21.39
CA GLN A 147 4.73 -13.20 -21.94
C GLN A 147 5.71 -12.75 -20.85
N LYS A 148 6.98 -13.17 -21.04
CA LYS A 148 8.14 -12.99 -20.15
C LYS A 148 8.46 -11.54 -19.78
N THR A 149 7.74 -10.58 -20.37
CA THR A 149 8.02 -9.15 -20.35
C THR A 149 7.65 -8.44 -19.05
N ARG A 150 6.71 -8.93 -18.24
CA ARG A 150 6.30 -8.23 -17.01
C ARG A 150 7.26 -8.40 -15.82
N HIS A 151 8.16 -9.40 -15.84
CA HIS A 151 9.04 -9.71 -14.70
C HIS A 151 10.27 -8.79 -14.58
N LEU A 152 10.69 -8.12 -15.66
CA LEU A 152 11.87 -7.26 -15.63
C LEU A 152 11.57 -5.86 -15.07
N ASP A 153 10.34 -5.38 -15.22
CA ASP A 153 10.03 -3.99 -14.88
C ASP A 153 9.98 -3.77 -13.36
N TYR A 154 9.39 -4.71 -12.60
CA TYR A 154 9.37 -4.58 -11.12
C TYR A 154 10.78 -4.71 -10.53
N SER A 155 11.59 -5.63 -11.07
CA SER A 155 12.92 -5.91 -10.53
C SER A 155 13.91 -4.79 -10.81
N ARG A 156 13.76 -4.10 -11.95
CA ARG A 156 14.53 -2.88 -12.28
C ARG A 156 14.22 -1.69 -11.38
N MET A 157 13.00 -1.61 -10.86
CA MET A 157 12.60 -0.54 -9.94
C MET A 157 12.96 -0.83 -8.48
N ALA A 158 13.37 -2.06 -8.14
CA ALA A 158 13.75 -2.44 -6.78
C ALA A 158 15.21 -2.06 -6.49
N ASP A 159 15.48 -0.76 -6.45
CA ASP A 159 16.81 -0.17 -6.29
C ASP A 159 16.84 0.84 -5.12
N PRO A 160 18.04 1.30 -4.70
CA PRO A 160 18.20 2.25 -3.60
C PRO A 160 17.37 3.54 -3.73
N GLU A 161 17.30 4.10 -4.94
CA GLU A 161 16.66 5.39 -5.19
C GLU A 161 15.15 5.26 -5.05
N ASN A 162 14.57 4.28 -5.75
CA ASN A 162 13.14 4.00 -5.71
C ASN A 162 12.69 3.53 -4.32
N ALA A 163 13.49 2.72 -3.62
CA ALA A 163 13.18 2.28 -2.26
C ALA A 163 13.13 3.46 -1.29
N THR A 164 14.14 4.35 -1.35
CA THR A 164 14.16 5.57 -0.53
C THR A 164 13.01 6.50 -0.88
N ARG A 165 12.68 6.65 -2.16
CA ARG A 165 11.52 7.44 -2.61
C ARG A 165 10.22 6.89 -2.04
N PHE A 166 9.98 5.58 -2.14
CA PHE A 166 8.76 4.93 -1.64
C PHE A 166 8.55 5.19 -0.15
N TYR A 167 9.60 5.03 0.65
CA TYR A 167 9.54 5.29 2.09
C TYR A 167 9.22 6.77 2.38
N ASN A 168 9.93 7.69 1.74
CA ASN A 168 9.71 9.13 1.93
C ASN A 168 8.31 9.55 1.47
N THR A 169 7.79 8.98 0.39
CA THR A 169 6.42 9.20 -0.07
C THR A 169 5.41 8.70 0.97
N ALA A 170 5.61 7.51 1.54
CA ALA A 170 4.72 6.96 2.58
C ALA A 170 4.75 7.81 3.86
N ALA A 171 5.94 8.16 4.36
CA ALA A 171 6.10 9.02 5.53
C ALA A 171 5.47 10.41 5.29
N GLY A 172 5.73 11.01 4.12
CA GLY A 172 5.14 12.30 3.74
C GLY A 172 3.62 12.26 3.62
N TYR A 173 3.06 11.17 3.08
CA TYR A 173 1.62 10.96 3.00
C TYR A 173 0.97 10.91 4.38
N ILE A 174 1.52 10.10 5.28
CA ILE A 174 1.01 9.96 6.65
C ILE A 174 1.03 11.32 7.35
N GLU A 175 2.15 12.04 7.28
CA GLU A 175 2.27 13.36 7.91
C GLU A 175 1.29 14.39 7.32
N MET A 176 1.13 14.41 6.00
CA MET A 176 0.18 15.30 5.32
C MET A 176 -1.25 15.07 5.82
N VAL A 177 -1.69 13.81 5.89
CA VAL A 177 -3.04 13.46 6.34
C VAL A 177 -3.22 13.80 7.81
N LYS A 178 -2.26 13.43 8.68
CA LYS A 178 -2.29 13.79 10.12
C LYS A 178 -2.46 15.29 10.32
N ARG A 179 -1.67 16.11 9.62
CA ARG A 179 -1.77 17.58 9.72
C ARG A 179 -3.12 18.11 9.28
N ARG A 180 -3.70 17.49 8.25
CA ARG A 180 -4.95 17.99 7.67
C ARG A 180 -6.17 17.57 8.47
N THR A 181 -6.19 16.34 9.00
CA THR A 181 -7.35 15.79 9.72
C THR A 181 -7.23 15.95 11.23
N GLY A 182 -6.02 16.10 11.75
CA GLY A 182 -5.72 16.02 13.18
C GLY A 182 -5.93 14.62 13.76
N LEU A 183 -6.12 13.59 12.93
CA LEU A 183 -6.30 12.21 13.37
C LEU A 183 -4.94 11.51 13.45
N GLU A 184 -4.69 10.89 14.59
CA GLU A 184 -3.51 10.06 14.83
C GLU A 184 -3.97 8.67 15.31
N PRO A 185 -4.32 7.77 14.38
CA PRO A 185 -4.74 6.42 14.75
C PRO A 185 -3.57 5.66 15.35
N TYR A 186 -3.75 5.15 16.56
CA TYR A 186 -2.86 4.17 17.17
C TYR A 186 -3.48 2.78 17.03
N ALA A 187 -2.64 1.77 16.85
CA ALA A 187 -3.11 0.40 16.79
C ALA A 187 -3.93 0.04 18.03
N SER A 188 -5.09 -0.56 17.79
CA SER A 188 -6.02 -0.90 18.87
C SER A 188 -6.88 -2.09 18.45
N ALA A 189 -7.09 -3.00 19.40
CA ALA A 189 -8.08 -4.07 19.28
C ALA A 189 -9.14 -3.93 20.38
N SER A 190 -10.39 -4.24 20.04
CA SER A 190 -11.51 -4.22 20.98
C SER A 190 -12.37 -5.48 20.84
N TYR A 191 -13.03 -5.83 21.95
CA TYR A 191 -14.00 -6.91 22.03
C TYR A 191 -15.33 -6.32 22.50
N LYS A 192 -16.41 -6.60 21.77
CA LYS A 192 -17.77 -6.21 22.14
C LYS A 192 -18.60 -7.47 22.36
N ALA A 193 -19.25 -7.60 23.52
CA ALA A 193 -20.19 -8.70 23.73
C ALA A 193 -21.37 -8.56 22.75
N LEU A 194 -21.75 -9.64 22.08
CA LEU A 194 -22.94 -9.69 21.25
C LEU A 194 -24.13 -10.05 22.16
N GLU A 195 -25.10 -9.14 22.24
CA GLU A 195 -26.41 -9.37 22.88
C GLU A 195 -27.31 -10.25 22.03
#